data_AF-A0A960RLJ0-F1
#
_entry.id   AF-A0A960RLJ0-F1
#
_cell.length_a   1.000
_cell.length_b   1.000
_cell.length_c   1.000
_cell.angle_alpha   90.00
_cell.angle_beta   90.00
_cell.angle_gamma   90.00
#
_symmetry.space_group_name_H-M   'P 1'
#
loop_
_entity.id
_entity.type
_entity.pdbx_description
1 polymer ?
#
loop_
_entity_poly.entity_id
_entity_poly.type
_entity_poly.pdbx_seq_one_letter_code
_entity_poly.pdbx_strand_id
1 'polypeptide(L)' 'DMETCYKVFRRPVLQKITIEEARFGFEPEITAKVAKLRVPIYEVGISYYGRTYEEGKKIGWRDGFRALWAIFKYNLLR' A
#
# COMPACT_ATOMS: atom_id res chain seq x y z
N ASP A 1 5.93 1.19 -8.09
CA ASP A 1 5.93 1.85 -6.77
C ASP A 1 4.75 1.35 -5.95
N MET A 2 4.99 0.99 -4.68
CA MET A 2 4.02 0.36 -3.79
C MET A 2 3.33 1.35 -2.84
N GLU A 3 3.96 2.47 -2.48
CA GLU A 3 3.47 3.39 -1.44
C GLU A 3 2.91 4.69 -2.04
N THR A 4 2.18 4.56 -3.15
CA THR A 4 1.70 5.69 -3.96
C THR A 4 0.41 6.32 -3.47
N CYS A 5 -0.36 5.62 -2.62
CA CYS A 5 -1.74 5.95 -2.26
C CYS A 5 -2.67 6.17 -3.48
N TYR A 6 -2.26 5.73 -4.66
CA TYR A 6 -3.01 5.90 -5.90
C TYR A 6 -2.98 4.59 -6.69
N LYS A 7 -4.06 3.82 -6.53
CA LYS A 7 -4.23 2.49 -7.10
C LYS A 7 -5.66 2.32 -7.58
N VAL A 8 -5.81 1.69 -8.74
CA VAL A 8 -7.12 1.43 -9.35
C VAL A 8 -7.29 -0.06 -9.49
N PHE A 9 -8.43 -0.57 -9.00
CA PHE A 9 -8.74 -1.99 -9.02
C PHE A 9 -10.04 -2.25 -9.77
N ARG A 10 -10.07 -3.35 -10.52
CA ARG A 10 -11.35 -3.90 -10.99
C ARG A 10 -12.14 -4.39 -9.78
N ARG A 11 -13.43 -4.08 -9.72
CA ARG A 11 -14.33 -4.48 -8.61
C ARG A 11 -14.24 -5.97 -8.25
N PRO A 12 -14.22 -6.94 -9.21
CA PRO A 12 -14.15 -8.36 -8.88
C PRO A 12 -12.82 -8.78 -8.23
N VAL A 13 -11.74 -8.02 -8.42
CA VAL A 13 -10.45 -8.27 -7.76
C VAL A 13 -10.52 -7.76 -6.32
N LEU A 14 -11.01 -6.53 -6.12
CA LEU A 14 -11.09 -5.91 -4.80
C LEU A 14 -12.03 -6.68 -3.86
N GLN A 15 -13.14 -7.22 -4.36
CA GLN A 15 -14.09 -8.00 -3.55
C GLN A 15 -13.51 -9.30 -2.98
N LYS A 16 -12.38 -9.79 -3.51
CA LYS A 16 -11.69 -10.98 -2.98
C LYS A 16 -10.76 -10.65 -1.81
N ILE A 17 -10.60 -9.37 -1.48
CA ILE A 17 -9.61 -8.90 -0.52
C ILE A 17 -10.33 -8.26 0.65
N THR A 18 -10.09 -8.79 1.85
CA THR A 18 -10.45 -8.14 3.10
C THR A 18 -9.25 -7.33 3.58
N ILE A 19 -9.43 -6.06 3.88
CA ILE A 19 -8.39 -5.16 4.42
C ILE A 19 -8.43 -5.23 5.94
N GLU A 20 -7.26 -5.33 6.58
CA GLU A 20 -7.15 -5.50 8.04
C GLU A 20 -6.21 -4.45 8.68
N GLU A 21 -5.24 -3.91 7.95
CA GLU A 21 -4.39 -2.82 8.43
C GLU A 21 -5.10 -1.48 8.35
N ALA A 22 -4.73 -0.60 9.27
CA ALA A 22 -5.16 0.78 9.30
C ALA A 22 -4.03 1.72 8.86
N ARG A 23 -4.39 2.96 8.51
CA ARG A 23 -3.45 4.02 8.12
C ARG A 23 -2.57 3.60 6.94
N PHE A 24 -1.27 3.88 7.00
CA PHE A 24 -0.31 3.64 5.94
C PHE A 24 0.03 2.15 5.75
N GLY A 25 -0.25 1.29 6.75
CA GLY A 25 -0.04 -0.16 6.63
C GLY A 25 -0.95 -0.83 5.59
N PHE A 26 -1.99 -0.14 5.13
CA PHE A 26 -2.87 -0.58 4.04
C PHE A 26 -2.10 -0.84 2.73
N GLU A 27 -1.16 0.03 2.37
CA GLU A 27 -0.46 -0.02 1.08
C GLU A 27 0.39 -1.31 0.94
N PRO A 28 1.20 -1.71 1.95
CA PRO A 28 1.85 -3.02 1.96
C PRO A 28 0.88 -4.19 1.91
N GLU A 29 -0.22 -4.12 2.66
CA GLU A 29 -1.20 -5.19 2.75
C GLU A 29 -1.91 -5.44 1.41
N ILE A 30 -2.48 -4.38 0.81
CA ILE A 30 -3.24 -4.49 -0.42
C ILE A 30 -2.33 -4.98 -1.55
N THR A 31 -1.09 -4.51 -1.60
CA THR A 31 -0.12 -4.91 -2.61
C THR A 31 0.25 -6.39 -2.46
N ALA A 32 0.55 -6.85 -1.25
CA ALA A 32 0.85 -8.25 -0.99
C ALA A 32 -0.33 -9.17 -1.31
N LYS A 33 -1.55 -8.78 -0.92
CA LYS A 33 -2.76 -9.57 -1.19
C LYS A 33 -3.09 -9.63 -2.68
N VAL A 34 -2.98 -8.52 -3.41
CA VAL A 34 -3.19 -8.47 -4.86
C VAL A 34 -2.13 -9.30 -5.60
N ALA A 35 -0.86 -9.22 -5.20
CA ALA A 35 0.22 -10.00 -5.80
C ALA A 35 -0.05 -11.52 -5.70
N LYS A 36 -0.60 -11.99 -4.57
CA LYS A 36 -0.96 -13.40 -4.36
C LYS A 36 -2.16 -13.88 -5.20
N LEU A 37 -3.05 -12.97 -5.62
CA LEU A 37 -4.14 -13.31 -6.52
C LEU A 37 -3.67 -13.61 -7.96
N ARG A 38 -2.38 -13.41 -8.27
CA ARG A 38 -1.77 -13.66 -9.58
C ARG A 38 -2.53 -12.97 -10.73
N VAL A 39 -3.07 -11.78 -10.45
CA VAL A 39 -3.72 -10.93 -11.45
C VAL A 39 -2.68 -10.07 -12.17
N PRO A 40 -2.92 -9.64 -13.42
CA PRO A 40 -2.04 -8.69 -14.09
C PRO A 40 -1.97 -7.36 -13.33
N ILE A 41 -0.75 -6.86 -13.11
CA ILE A 41 -0.47 -5.58 -12.46
C ILE A 41 0.31 -4.71 -13.45
N TYR A 42 -0.09 -3.44 -13.56
CA TYR A 42 0.56 -2.46 -14.42
C TYR A 42 1.00 -1.27 -13.59
N GLU A 43 2.23 -0.83 -13.80
CA GLU A 43 2.75 0.41 -13.22
C GLU A 43 2.61 1.53 -14.25
N VAL A 44 1.95 2.61 -13.85
CA VAL A 44 1.76 3.80 -14.69
C VAL A 44 2.51 4.95 -14.04
N GLY A 45 3.40 5.59 -14.80
CA GLY A 45 4.15 6.74 -14.32
C GLY A 45 3.23 7.90 -13.97
N ILE A 46 3.46 8.52 -12.81
CA ILE A 46 2.75 9.72 -12.37
C ILE A 46 3.77 10.80 -11.98
N SER A 47 3.37 12.06 -12.11
CA SER A 47 4.10 13.17 -11.50
C SER A 47 3.44 13.52 -10.18
N TYR A 48 4.21 13.54 -9.09
CA TYR A 48 3.73 13.89 -7.76
C TYR A 48 4.58 15.02 -7.17
N TYR A 49 3.92 16.06 -6.68
CA TYR A 49 4.56 17.14 -5.92
C TYR A 49 4.37 16.87 -4.43
N GLY A 50 5.45 16.44 -3.78
CA GLY A 50 5.42 16.09 -2.36
C GLY A 50 5.32 17.30 -1.46
N ARG A 51 4.50 17.20 -0.41
CA ARG A 51 4.47 18.19 0.68
C ARG A 51 5.65 18.01 1.62
N THR A 52 6.21 19.12 2.06
CA THR A 52 7.18 19.21 3.16
C THR A 52 6.52 18.96 4.52
N TYR A 53 7.33 18.77 5.56
CA TYR A 53 6.84 18.68 6.94
C TYR A 53 6.16 19.98 7.40
N GLU A 54 6.65 21.12 6.94
CA GLU A 54 6.08 22.45 7.24
C GLU A 54 4.71 22.64 6.59
N GLU A 55 4.50 22.08 5.39
CA GLU A 55 3.19 22.03 4.69
C GLU A 55 2.21 21.01 5.31
N GLY A 56 2.51 20.49 6.50
CA GLY A 56 1.63 19.60 7.26
C GLY A 56 1.66 18.15 6.79
N LYS A 57 2.82 17.63 6.37
CA LYS A 57 3.04 16.19 6.16
C LYS A 57 2.88 15.45 7.49
N LYS A 58 1.87 14.58 7.58
CA LYS A 58 1.46 13.86 8.81
C LYS A 58 2.16 12.51 9.01
N ILE A 59 2.86 12.00 7.99
CA ILE A 59 3.57 10.71 8.06
C ILE A 59 4.89 10.90 8.80
N GLY A 60 5.23 9.97 9.69
CA GLY A 60 6.47 9.99 10.47
C GLY A 60 7.24 8.67 10.44
N TRP A 61 8.35 8.63 11.16
CA TRP A 61 9.23 7.45 11.26
C TRP A 61 8.52 6.20 11.81
N ARG A 62 7.53 6.39 12.70
CA ARG A 62 6.69 5.30 13.23
C ARG A 62 5.86 4.61 12.15
N ASP A 63 5.39 5.36 11.15
CA ASP A 63 4.67 4.80 10.01
C ASP A 63 5.61 3.94 9.14
N GLY A 64 6.90 4.31 9.04
CA GLY A 64 7.93 3.49 8.39
C GLY A 64 8.15 2.13 9.08
N PHE A 65 8.27 2.11 10.42
CA PHE A 65 8.34 0.86 11.18
C PHE A 65 7.08 0.00 11.01
N ARG A 66 5.90 0.63 10.98
CA ARG A 66 4.63 -0.06 10.73
C ARG A 66 4.58 -0.65 9.32
N ALA A 67 5.07 0.07 8.31
CA ALA A 67 5.14 -0.41 6.94
C ALA A 67 6.06 -1.64 6.82
N LEU A 68 7.26 -1.60 7.42
CA LEU A 68 8.17 -2.75 7.46
C LEU A 68 7.52 -3.97 8.11
N TRP A 69 6.84 -3.77 9.25
CA TRP A 69 6.09 -4.84 9.91
C TRP A 69 4.99 -5.43 9.02
N ALA A 70 4.21 -4.58 8.34
CA ALA A 70 3.15 -5.02 7.43
C ALA A 70 3.74 -5.81 6.25
N ILE A 71 4.83 -5.33 5.63
CA ILE A 71 5.53 -6.04 4.56
C ILE A 71 5.93 -7.44 5.05
N PHE A 72 6.58 -7.55 6.20
CA PHE A 72 6.99 -8.84 6.76
C PHE A 72 5.78 -9.76 7.02
N LYS A 73 4.78 -9.25 7.74
CA LYS A 73 3.56 -10.01 8.11
C LYS A 73 2.82 -10.55 6.89
N TYR A 74 2.59 -9.73 5.88
CA TYR A 74 1.78 -10.12 4.72
C TYR A 74 2.56 -10.85 3.64
N ASN A 75 3.89 -10.78 3.60
CA ASN A 75 4.67 -11.54 2.62
C ASN A 75 5.16 -12.91 3.15
N LEU A 76 5.42 -13.05 4.45
CA LEU A 76 6.03 -14.27 5.01
C LEU A 76 5.11 -15.09 5.92
N LEU A 77 4.17 -14.47 6.63
CA LEU A 77 3.33 -15.18 7.60
C LEU A 77 1.92 -15.51 7.09
N ARG A 78 1.53 -14.99 5.93
CA ARG A 78 0.17 -15.08 5.40
C ARG A 78 0.18 -15.19 3.90
#